data_AF-A0A6G3MGL2-F1
#
_entry.id   AF-A0A6G3MGL2-F1
#
_cell.length_a   1.000
_cell.length_b   1.000
_cell.length_c   1.000
_cell.angle_alpha   90.00
_cell.angle_beta   90.00
_cell.angle_gamma   90.00
#
_symmetry.space_group_name_H-M   'P 1'
#
loop_
_entity.id
_entity.type
_entity.pdbx_description
1 polymer ?
#
loop_
_entity_poly.entity_id
_entity_poly.type
_entity_poly.pdbx_seq_one_letter_code
_entity_poly.pdbx_strand_id
1 'polypeptide(L)'
;MLSELNDLSAHTPWRRVKRIICDDPRFAAVNDQNKRESWFDEFIEKKVEDQKLKDQVRSKIEREKTSIKERERHIAEQKLHLDEKRSRERESFHRENSMIEFTSLLTENIHTPHISWREAKKILKQDPRWKSVDSLSRDEYLNLFDKHLDRLHTKLTESFRDLLDESGFSVTCIWDKIY
;
A
#
# COMPACT_ATOMS: atom_id res chain seq x y z
N MET A 1 -41.37 -1.33 43.44
CA MET A 1 -42.39 -2.37 43.19
C MET A 1 -42.50 -2.70 41.71
N LEU A 2 -43.13 -1.88 40.85
CA LEU A 2 -43.29 -2.24 39.41
C LEU A 2 -41.94 -2.39 38.68
N SER A 3 -40.92 -1.63 39.07
CA SER A 3 -39.54 -1.73 38.58
C SER A 3 -38.78 -2.98 39.04
N GLU A 4 -39.26 -3.67 40.08
CA GLU A 4 -38.63 -4.90 40.61
C GLU A 4 -39.18 -6.16 39.91
N LEU A 5 -40.28 -6.04 39.16
CA LEU A 5 -40.84 -7.13 38.39
C LEU A 5 -40.10 -7.27 37.05
N ASN A 6 -39.52 -8.44 36.84
CA ASN A 6 -38.94 -8.83 35.56
C ASN A 6 -40.06 -9.12 34.53
N ASP A 7 -39.74 -8.94 33.24
CA ASP A 7 -40.60 -9.31 32.09
C ASP A 7 -41.95 -8.59 31.97
N LEU A 8 -42.09 -7.40 32.54
CA LEU A 8 -43.20 -6.51 32.20
C LEU A 8 -43.04 -5.94 30.79
N SER A 9 -44.03 -6.17 29.92
CA SER A 9 -44.10 -5.67 28.54
C SER A 9 -45.43 -4.95 28.27
N ALA A 10 -45.52 -4.27 27.12
CA ALA A 10 -46.74 -3.61 26.63
C ALA A 10 -47.99 -4.52 26.60
N HIS A 11 -47.79 -5.82 26.46
CA HIS A 11 -48.88 -6.80 26.38
C HIS A 11 -49.23 -7.43 27.73
N THR A 12 -48.57 -7.01 28.81
CA THR A 12 -48.82 -7.58 30.14
C THR A 12 -50.07 -6.95 30.73
N PRO A 13 -51.17 -7.70 30.94
CA PRO A 13 -52.40 -7.12 31.42
C PRO A 13 -52.28 -6.75 32.91
N TRP A 14 -52.82 -5.60 33.30
CA TRP A 14 -52.83 -5.13 34.70
C TRP A 14 -53.35 -6.20 35.67
N ARG A 15 -54.38 -6.96 35.28
CA ARG A 15 -54.94 -8.07 36.09
C ARG A 15 -53.88 -9.09 36.51
N ARG A 16 -52.91 -9.40 35.64
CA ARG A 16 -51.83 -10.35 35.94
C ARG A 16 -50.86 -9.74 36.95
N VAL A 17 -50.46 -8.49 36.72
CA VAL A 17 -49.51 -7.77 37.58
C VAL A 17 -50.11 -7.53 38.97
N LYS A 18 -51.38 -7.12 39.03
CA LYS A 18 -52.15 -6.92 40.26
C LYS A 18 -52.16 -8.16 41.16
N ARG A 19 -52.24 -9.38 40.61
CA ARG A 19 -52.20 -10.64 41.39
C ARG A 19 -50.84 -10.91 42.03
N ILE A 20 -49.77 -10.32 41.49
CA ILE A 20 -48.40 -10.52 41.97
C ILE A 20 -48.07 -9.48 43.05
N ILE A 21 -48.61 -8.27 42.93
CA ILE A 21 -48.28 -7.14 43.81
C ILE A 21 -49.31 -6.85 44.90
N CYS A 22 -50.42 -7.60 44.94
CA CYS A 22 -51.53 -7.30 45.86
C CYS A 22 -51.14 -7.35 47.34
N ASP A 23 -50.12 -8.17 47.67
CA ASP A 23 -49.66 -8.37 49.04
C ASP A 23 -48.55 -7.37 49.45
N ASP A 24 -48.07 -6.53 48.53
CA ASP A 24 -47.00 -5.58 48.82
C ASP A 24 -47.54 -4.34 49.56
N PRO A 25 -46.93 -3.93 50.70
CA PRO A 25 -47.37 -2.77 51.48
C PRO A 25 -47.49 -1.47 50.67
N ARG A 26 -46.63 -1.29 49.66
CA ARG A 26 -46.64 -0.10 48.78
C ARG A 26 -47.84 -0.09 47.82
N PHE A 27 -48.46 -1.25 47.57
CA PHE A 27 -49.69 -1.38 46.78
C PHE A 27 -50.90 -0.99 47.65
N ALA A 28 -50.93 -1.51 48.88
CA ALA A 28 -51.96 -1.19 49.88
C ALA A 28 -52.00 0.31 50.22
N ALA A 29 -50.87 1.01 50.21
CA ALA A 29 -50.76 2.44 50.49
C ALA A 29 -51.54 3.35 49.51
N VAL A 30 -51.97 2.84 48.35
CA VAL A 30 -52.69 3.60 47.31
C VAL A 30 -54.16 3.20 47.30
N ASN A 31 -55.05 3.97 47.94
CA ASN A 31 -56.46 3.55 48.12
C ASN A 31 -57.33 3.60 46.85
N ASP A 32 -56.90 4.34 45.82
CA ASP A 32 -57.67 4.51 44.59
C ASP A 32 -57.26 3.48 43.52
N GLN A 33 -58.21 2.62 43.16
CA GLN A 33 -58.01 1.55 42.18
C GLN A 33 -57.69 2.08 40.77
N ASN A 34 -58.29 3.21 40.38
CA ASN A 34 -58.06 3.81 39.06
C ASN A 34 -56.66 4.43 38.98
N LYS A 35 -56.15 4.99 40.09
CA LYS A 35 -54.78 5.51 40.15
C LYS A 35 -53.74 4.41 39.99
N ARG A 36 -53.96 3.23 40.60
CA ARG A 36 -53.03 2.10 40.49
C ARG A 36 -52.88 1.60 39.05
N GLU A 37 -54.00 1.48 38.33
CA GLU A 37 -54.01 1.05 36.93
C GLU A 37 -53.40 2.12 36.02
N SER A 38 -53.73 3.40 36.23
CA SER A 38 -53.13 4.52 35.51
C SER A 38 -51.61 4.60 35.70
N TRP A 39 -51.09 4.39 36.92
CA TRP A 39 -49.63 4.37 37.15
C TRP A 39 -48.95 3.14 36.55
N PHE A 40 -49.66 2.02 36.42
CA PHE A 40 -49.15 0.87 35.71
C PHE A 40 -49.04 1.14 34.21
N ASP A 41 -50.08 1.70 33.61
CA ASP A 41 -50.08 2.06 32.19
C ASP A 41 -48.97 3.08 31.87
N GLU A 42 -48.84 4.13 32.70
CA GLU A 42 -47.75 5.12 32.59
C GLU A 42 -46.36 4.47 32.73
N PHE A 43 -46.19 3.54 33.68
CA PHE A 43 -44.94 2.81 33.87
C PHE A 43 -44.59 1.95 32.65
N ILE A 44 -45.56 1.25 32.07
CA ILE A 44 -45.38 0.43 30.87
C ILE A 44 -45.06 1.30 29.66
N GLU A 45 -45.80 2.39 29.45
CA GLU A 45 -45.56 3.35 28.37
C GLU A 45 -44.14 3.93 28.45
N LYS A 46 -43.72 4.38 29.64
CA LYS A 46 -42.37 4.89 29.87
C LYS A 46 -41.30 3.83 29.60
N LYS A 47 -41.52 2.58 30.02
CA LYS A 47 -40.58 1.47 29.79
C LYS A 47 -40.43 1.16 28.30
N VAL A 48 -41.52 1.21 27.53
CA VAL A 48 -41.49 1.02 26.07
C VAL A 48 -40.74 2.16 25.39
N GLU A 49 -41.00 3.41 25.77
CA GLU A 49 -40.33 4.56 25.17
C GLU A 49 -38.82 4.56 25.51
N ASP A 50 -38.44 4.25 26.75
CA ASP A 50 -37.04 4.10 27.16
C ASP A 50 -36.32 3.01 26.36
N GLN A 51 -37.00 1.88 26.10
CA GLN A 51 -36.44 0.78 25.30
C GLN A 51 -36.25 1.19 23.84
N LYS A 52 -37.24 1.87 23.26
CA LYS A 52 -37.17 2.40 21.90
C LYS A 52 -36.04 3.41 21.73
N LEU A 53 -35.85 4.30 22.70
CA LEU A 53 -34.75 5.26 22.70
C LEU A 53 -33.40 4.56 22.77
N LYS A 54 -33.25 3.55 23.63
CA LYS A 54 -32.02 2.73 23.71
C LYS A 54 -31.71 2.03 22.40
N ASP A 55 -32.71 1.44 21.75
CA ASP A 55 -32.52 0.74 20.47
C ASP A 55 -32.17 1.72 19.34
N GLN A 56 -32.76 2.93 19.34
CA GLN A 56 -32.40 3.99 18.40
C GLN A 56 -30.95 4.46 18.59
N VAL A 57 -30.53 4.71 19.84
CA VAL A 57 -29.15 5.09 20.17
C VAL A 57 -28.17 3.99 19.75
N ARG A 58 -28.46 2.73 20.08
CA ARG A 58 -27.63 1.59 19.70
C ARG A 58 -27.52 1.47 18.18
N SER A 59 -28.63 1.61 17.46
CA SER A 59 -28.60 1.59 15.99
C SER A 59 -27.78 2.73 15.41
N LYS A 60 -27.83 3.92 16.00
CA LYS A 60 -27.03 5.07 15.55
C LYS A 60 -25.53 4.82 15.75
N ILE A 61 -25.15 4.34 16.94
CA ILE A 61 -23.76 3.98 17.27
C ILE A 61 -23.23 2.91 16.32
N GLU A 62 -24.02 1.88 16.04
CA GLU A 62 -23.58 0.81 15.13
C GLU A 62 -23.37 1.34 13.71
N ARG A 63 -24.26 2.20 13.20
CA ARG A 63 -24.08 2.85 11.88
C ARG A 63 -22.81 3.69 11.84
N GLU A 64 -22.58 4.52 12.86
CA GLU A 64 -21.37 5.34 12.97
C GLU A 64 -20.11 4.47 13.02
N LYS A 65 -20.12 3.40 13.80
CA LYS A 65 -19.02 2.44 13.90
C LYS A 65 -18.75 1.75 12.57
N THR A 66 -19.79 1.33 11.85
CA THR A 66 -19.63 0.72 10.51
C THR A 66 -19.02 1.71 9.52
N SER A 67 -19.47 2.97 9.53
CA SER A 67 -18.94 4.02 8.66
C SER A 67 -17.48 4.35 8.96
N ILE A 68 -17.10 4.45 10.25
CA ILE A 68 -15.71 4.67 10.65
C ILE A 68 -14.83 3.51 10.20
N LYS A 69 -15.26 2.26 10.45
CA LYS A 69 -14.50 1.07 10.07
C LYS A 69 -14.28 0.98 8.57
N GLU A 70 -15.30 1.31 7.77
CA GLU A 70 -15.19 1.33 6.31
C GLU A 70 -14.21 2.40 5.83
N ARG A 71 -14.27 3.61 6.42
CA ARG A 71 -13.33 4.69 6.11
C ARG A 71 -11.89 4.33 6.49
N GLU A 72 -11.68 3.76 7.67
CA GLU A 72 -10.36 3.31 8.12
C GLU A 72 -9.78 2.24 7.20
N ARG A 73 -10.62 1.29 6.76
CA ARG A 73 -10.21 0.28 5.77
C ARG A 73 -9.76 0.92 4.47
N HIS A 74 -10.54 1.87 3.94
CA HIS A 74 -10.17 2.57 2.70
C HIS A 74 -8.86 3.36 2.84
N ILE A 75 -8.65 4.03 3.98
CA ILE A 75 -7.39 4.74 4.26
C ILE A 75 -6.22 3.75 4.33
N ALA A 76 -6.40 2.61 4.98
CA ALA A 76 -5.37 1.57 5.09
C ALA A 76 -4.99 0.99 3.72
N GLU A 77 -5.99 0.69 2.87
CA GLU A 77 -5.78 0.21 1.50
C GLU A 77 -5.03 1.25 0.65
N GLN A 78 -5.42 2.53 0.73
CA GLN A 78 -4.71 3.61 0.02
C GLN A 78 -3.27 3.78 0.50
N LYS A 79 -3.03 3.71 1.82
CA LYS A 79 -1.69 3.80 2.39
C LYS A 79 -0.81 2.65 1.90
N LEU A 80 -1.32 1.42 1.94
CA LEU A 80 -0.61 0.23 1.45
C LEU A 80 -0.21 0.40 -0.03
N HIS A 81 -1.16 0.83 -0.87
CA HIS A 81 -0.90 1.06 -2.29
C HIS A 81 0.18 2.13 -2.53
N LEU A 82 0.14 3.23 -1.77
CA LEU A 82 1.18 4.27 -1.84
C LEU A 82 2.54 3.75 -1.37
N ASP A 83 2.58 2.93 -0.32
CA ASP A 83 3.81 2.34 0.21
C ASP A 83 4.46 1.39 -0.80
N GLU A 84 3.66 0.54 -1.45
CA GLU A 84 4.11 -0.35 -2.52
C GLU A 84 4.64 0.43 -3.73
N LYS A 85 3.94 1.50 -4.15
CA LYS A 85 4.40 2.37 -5.24
C LYS A 85 5.75 2.99 -4.89
N ARG A 86 5.89 3.54 -3.68
CA ARG A 86 7.16 4.11 -3.21
C ARG A 86 8.28 3.07 -3.11
N SER A 87 7.98 1.82 -2.72
CA SER A 87 8.99 0.77 -2.69
C SER A 87 9.50 0.42 -4.07
N ARG A 88 8.58 0.23 -5.03
CA ARG A 88 8.92 -0.01 -6.44
C ARG A 88 9.77 1.11 -7.03
N GLU A 89 9.43 2.36 -6.74
CA GLU A 89 10.21 3.53 -7.18
C GLU A 89 11.62 3.53 -6.59
N ARG A 90 11.77 3.22 -5.29
CA ARG A 90 13.10 3.12 -4.65
C ARG A 90 13.95 2.01 -5.25
N GLU A 91 13.37 0.84 -5.47
CA GLU A 91 14.06 -0.30 -6.08
C GLU A 91 14.49 0.00 -7.51
N SER A 92 13.60 0.62 -8.31
CA SER A 92 13.90 1.06 -9.66
C SER A 92 15.03 2.09 -9.68
N PHE A 93 14.98 3.10 -8.82
CA PHE A 93 16.01 4.13 -8.72
C PHE A 93 17.36 3.53 -8.29
N HIS A 94 17.35 2.62 -7.31
CA HIS A 94 18.58 1.96 -6.87
C HIS A 94 19.21 1.12 -8.00
N ARG A 95 18.38 0.39 -8.76
CA ARG A 95 18.82 -0.37 -9.93
C ARG A 95 19.37 0.54 -11.02
N GLU A 96 18.66 1.62 -11.36
CA GLU A 96 19.11 2.62 -12.35
C GLU A 96 20.44 3.25 -11.95
N ASN A 97 20.59 3.65 -10.69
CA ASN A 97 21.84 4.19 -10.18
C ASN A 97 23.00 3.18 -10.29
N SER A 98 22.73 1.89 -10.01
CA SER A 98 23.73 0.82 -10.17
C SER A 98 24.12 0.63 -11.64
N MET A 99 23.17 0.76 -12.58
CA MET A 99 23.46 0.72 -14.02
C MET A 99 24.32 1.90 -14.47
N ILE A 100 24.02 3.11 -13.97
CA ILE A 100 24.80 4.32 -14.27
C ILE A 100 26.22 4.17 -13.75
N GLU A 101 26.39 3.73 -12.50
CA GLU A 101 27.69 3.54 -11.87
C GLU A 101 28.54 2.51 -12.63
N PHE A 102 27.94 1.38 -13.01
CA PHE A 102 28.63 0.37 -13.81
C PHE A 102 28.98 0.88 -15.21
N THR A 103 28.10 1.66 -15.84
CA THR A 103 28.39 2.29 -17.13
C THR A 103 29.56 3.26 -17.02
N SER A 104 29.64 4.06 -15.95
CA SER A 104 30.80 4.93 -15.67
C SER A 104 32.07 4.11 -15.56
N LEU A 105 32.02 3.01 -14.80
CA LEU A 105 33.16 2.10 -14.61
C LEU A 105 33.67 1.54 -15.95
N LEU A 106 32.76 1.11 -16.84
CA LEU A 106 33.09 0.66 -18.19
C LEU A 106 33.73 1.78 -19.02
N THR A 107 33.19 3.00 -18.95
CA THR A 107 33.74 4.14 -19.70
C THR A 107 35.14 4.54 -19.24
N GLU A 108 35.44 4.42 -17.96
CA GLU A 108 36.71 4.80 -17.34
C GLU A 108 37.80 3.74 -17.53
N ASN A 109 37.42 2.45 -17.57
CA ASN A 109 38.40 1.35 -17.55
C ASN A 109 38.49 0.55 -18.85
N ILE A 110 37.48 0.60 -19.71
CA ILE A 110 37.41 -0.21 -20.93
C ILE A 110 37.40 0.71 -22.15
N HIS A 111 38.52 0.75 -22.88
CA HIS A 111 38.68 1.54 -24.10
C HIS A 111 38.85 0.69 -25.36
N THR A 112 39.16 -0.60 -25.22
CA THR A 112 39.40 -1.53 -26.33
C THR A 112 38.09 -2.20 -26.78
N PRO A 113 37.65 -2.03 -28.04
CA PRO A 113 36.34 -2.54 -28.51
C PRO A 113 36.22 -4.07 -28.58
N HIS A 114 37.33 -4.80 -28.62
CA HIS A 114 37.38 -6.26 -28.85
C HIS A 114 37.81 -7.06 -27.62
N ILE A 115 37.73 -6.47 -26.42
CA ILE A 115 38.12 -7.15 -25.17
C ILE A 115 37.06 -8.18 -24.76
N SER A 116 37.50 -9.35 -24.32
CA SER A 116 36.56 -10.35 -23.80
C SER A 116 36.05 -9.96 -22.41
N TRP A 117 34.83 -10.40 -22.05
CA TRP A 117 34.30 -10.20 -20.69
C TRP A 117 35.25 -10.74 -19.61
N ARG A 118 35.95 -11.84 -19.87
CA ARG A 118 36.90 -12.45 -18.92
C ARG A 118 38.07 -11.51 -18.61
N GLU A 119 38.57 -10.80 -19.60
CA GLU A 119 39.67 -9.83 -19.45
C GLU A 119 39.16 -8.52 -18.85
N ALA A 120 38.05 -8.00 -19.37
CA ALA A 120 37.41 -6.79 -18.84
C ALA A 120 37.10 -6.95 -17.35
N LYS A 121 36.56 -8.09 -16.93
CA LYS A 121 36.29 -8.39 -15.52
C LYS A 121 37.54 -8.37 -14.63
N LYS A 122 38.73 -8.70 -15.15
CA LYS A 122 39.97 -8.61 -14.37
C LYS A 122 40.34 -7.15 -14.11
N ILE A 123 40.16 -6.28 -15.10
CA ILE A 123 40.41 -4.84 -15.01
C ILE A 123 39.39 -4.20 -14.06
N LEU A 124 38.10 -4.42 -14.32
CA LEU A 124 37.01 -3.81 -13.55
C LEU A 124 37.03 -4.17 -12.06
N LYS A 125 37.50 -5.39 -11.71
CA LYS A 125 37.65 -5.83 -10.32
C LYS A 125 38.72 -5.09 -9.51
N GLN A 126 39.63 -4.39 -10.17
CA GLN A 126 40.64 -3.59 -9.48
C GLN A 126 40.05 -2.28 -8.95
N ASP A 127 38.91 -1.84 -9.49
CA ASP A 127 38.24 -0.63 -9.06
C ASP A 127 37.47 -0.85 -7.74
N PRO A 128 37.60 0.04 -6.75
CA PRO A 128 36.85 -0.05 -5.48
C PRO A 128 35.33 -0.10 -5.67
N ARG A 129 34.80 0.50 -6.74
CA ARG A 129 33.37 0.54 -7.08
C ARG A 129 32.86 -0.78 -7.63
N TRP A 130 33.70 -1.77 -7.93
CA TRP A 130 33.24 -3.08 -8.44
C TRP A 130 32.15 -3.73 -7.56
N LYS A 131 32.14 -3.46 -6.25
CA LYS A 131 31.11 -3.97 -5.33
C LYS A 131 29.70 -3.48 -5.65
N SER A 132 29.52 -2.31 -6.28
CA SER A 132 28.18 -1.84 -6.68
C SER A 132 27.58 -2.65 -7.84
N VAL A 133 28.40 -3.42 -8.56
CA VAL A 133 27.95 -4.35 -9.61
C VAL A 133 27.18 -5.54 -9.04
N ASP A 134 27.40 -5.90 -7.77
CA ASP A 134 26.69 -7.01 -7.12
C ASP A 134 25.17 -6.74 -6.99
N SER A 135 24.74 -5.48 -7.09
CA SER A 135 23.33 -5.08 -7.15
C SER A 135 22.68 -5.36 -8.50
N LEU A 136 23.46 -5.62 -9.55
CA LEU A 136 22.99 -5.97 -10.89
C LEU A 136 23.03 -7.49 -11.10
N SER A 137 22.03 -8.01 -11.79
CA SER A 137 22.05 -9.39 -12.27
C SER A 137 23.12 -9.59 -13.34
N ARG A 138 23.48 -10.86 -13.57
CA ARG A 138 24.46 -11.24 -14.59
C ARG A 138 24.08 -10.72 -15.97
N ASP A 139 22.81 -10.84 -16.34
CA ASP A 139 22.35 -10.45 -17.66
C ASP A 139 22.35 -8.92 -17.83
N GLU A 140 22.05 -8.18 -16.76
CA GLU A 140 22.08 -6.71 -16.77
C GLU A 140 23.49 -6.16 -17.02
N TYR A 141 24.50 -6.60 -16.25
CA TYR A 141 25.85 -6.07 -16.44
C TYR A 141 26.50 -6.58 -17.75
N LEU A 142 26.16 -7.79 -18.23
CA LEU A 142 26.66 -8.27 -19.52
C LEU A 142 26.06 -7.46 -20.68
N ASN A 143 24.76 -7.18 -20.63
CA ASN A 143 24.11 -6.33 -21.63
C ASN A 143 24.68 -4.89 -21.63
N LEU A 144 24.97 -4.32 -20.47
CA LEU A 144 25.64 -3.01 -20.38
C LEU A 144 27.06 -3.05 -20.96
N PHE A 145 27.79 -4.14 -20.72
CA PHE A 145 29.12 -4.36 -21.29
C PHE A 145 29.07 -4.44 -22.83
N ASP A 146 28.18 -5.26 -23.38
CA ASP A 146 28.03 -5.42 -24.84
C ASP A 146 27.64 -4.09 -25.50
N LYS A 147 26.67 -3.36 -24.93
CA LYS A 147 26.28 -2.01 -25.40
C LYS A 147 27.45 -1.04 -25.38
N HIS A 148 28.32 -1.11 -24.38
CA HIS A 148 29.51 -0.26 -24.30
C HIS A 148 30.51 -0.62 -25.40
N LEU A 149 30.73 -1.91 -25.68
CA LEU A 149 31.59 -2.35 -26.78
C LEU A 149 31.04 -1.90 -28.14
N ASP A 150 29.74 -2.05 -28.38
CA ASP A 150 29.08 -1.57 -29.60
C ASP A 150 29.29 -0.06 -29.79
N ARG A 151 29.16 0.73 -28.71
CA ARG A 151 29.42 2.17 -28.73
C ARG A 151 30.88 2.48 -29.06
N LEU A 152 31.84 1.72 -28.49
CA LEU A 152 33.27 1.89 -28.82
C LEU A 152 33.55 1.54 -30.28
N HIS A 153 32.95 0.46 -30.78
CA HIS A 153 33.10 0.02 -32.17
C HIS A 153 32.51 1.04 -33.15
N THR A 154 31.35 1.61 -32.80
CA THR A 154 30.68 2.67 -33.57
C THR A 154 31.58 3.90 -33.66
N LYS A 155 32.07 4.41 -32.51
CA LYS A 155 33.00 5.54 -32.47
C LYS A 155 34.28 5.32 -33.26
N LEU A 156 34.87 4.12 -33.16
CA LEU A 156 36.06 3.77 -33.92
C LEU A 156 35.76 3.82 -35.43
N THR A 157 34.65 3.23 -35.86
CA THR A 157 34.24 3.21 -37.28
C THR A 157 33.96 4.61 -37.81
N GLU A 158 33.27 5.45 -37.04
CA GLU A 158 33.02 6.85 -37.37
C GLU A 158 34.32 7.63 -37.50
N SER A 159 35.21 7.56 -36.50
CA SER A 159 36.51 8.26 -36.57
C SER A 159 37.38 7.79 -37.75
N PHE A 160 37.30 6.51 -38.11
CA PHE A 160 38.02 5.98 -39.27
C PHE A 160 37.42 6.47 -40.59
N ARG A 161 36.09 6.59 -40.69
CA ARG A 161 35.41 7.18 -41.85
C ARG A 161 35.80 8.65 -42.01
N ASP A 162 35.75 9.42 -40.93
CA ASP A 162 36.14 10.83 -40.94
C ASP A 162 37.59 11.00 -41.43
N LEU A 163 38.51 10.13 -40.95
CA LEU A 163 39.90 10.13 -41.39
C LEU A 163 40.05 9.81 -42.89
N LEU A 164 39.28 8.85 -43.41
CA LEU A 164 39.29 8.52 -44.85
C LEU A 164 38.77 9.69 -45.70
N ASP A 165 37.74 10.38 -45.24
CA ASP A 165 37.15 11.54 -45.92
C ASP A 165 38.12 12.73 -45.92
N GLU A 166 38.79 13.00 -44.79
CA GLU A 166 39.83 14.05 -44.69
C GLU A 166 41.05 13.78 -45.58
N SER A 167 41.40 12.51 -45.75
CA SER A 167 42.58 12.09 -46.52
C SER A 167 42.38 12.19 -48.04
N GLY A 168 41.16 12.46 -48.51
CA GLY A 168 40.86 12.73 -49.92
C GLY A 168 41.15 11.55 -50.87
N PHE A 169 41.08 10.32 -50.38
CA PHE A 169 41.37 9.13 -51.18
C PHE A 169 40.36 8.96 -52.32
N SER A 170 40.85 8.68 -53.52
CA SER A 170 40.02 8.34 -54.68
C SER A 170 39.44 6.93 -54.53
N VAL A 171 38.26 6.67 -55.11
CA VAL A 171 37.60 5.34 -55.16
C VAL A 171 38.48 4.25 -55.80
N THR A 172 39.56 4.64 -56.48
CA THR A 172 40.57 3.74 -57.07
C THR A 172 41.73 3.38 -56.14
N CYS A 173 41.75 3.87 -54.89
CA CYS A 173 42.79 3.52 -53.93
C CYS A 173 42.66 2.06 -53.46
N ILE A 174 43.80 1.37 -53.41
CA ILE A 174 43.93 -0.01 -52.92
C ILE A 174 44.31 0.08 -51.43
N TRP A 175 43.79 -0.82 -50.60
CA TRP A 175 44.07 -0.87 -49.15
C TRP A 175 45.56 -0.84 -48.79
N ASP A 176 46.42 -1.44 -49.63
CA ASP A 176 47.89 -1.42 -49.51
C ASP A 176 48.53 -0.01 -49.61
N LYS A 177 47.79 1.00 -50.09
CA LYS A 177 48.24 2.40 -50.19
C LYS A 177 47.68 3.31 -49.09
N ILE A 178 46.83 2.77 -48.21
CA ILE A 178 46.15 3.50 -47.13
C ILE A 178 46.83 3.25 -45.76
N TYR A 179 47.70 2.24 -45.68
CA TYR A 179 48.50 1.87 -44.50
C TYR A 179 49.94 2.40 -44.59
#